data_AF-A0A415VH00-F1
#
_entry.id   AF-A0A415VH00-F1
#
_cell.length_a   1.000
_cell.length_b   1.000
_cell.length_c   1.000
_cell.angle_alpha   90.00
_cell.angle_beta   90.00
_cell.angle_gamma   90.00
#
_symmetry.space_group_name_H-M   'P 1'
#
loop_
_entity.id
_entity.type
_entity.pdbx_description
1 polymer ?
#
loop_
_entity_poly.entity_id
_entity_poly.type
_entity_poly.pdbx_seq_one_letter_code
_entity_poly.pdbx_strand_id
1 'polypeptide(L)'
;MAKEKATIAATLGHEYEDLEEREDFLANNADSVEKMEFVKRFNSDELMKKKDLFALQSARASDIEEEIKDFREQKKAELKPIKEEISSLLKEIKQKGSMVNEKVYKFVDREAKMTAFYDKEGNLVSSRPATRDELPKNMYSIIRDKQAM
;
A
#
# COMPACT_ATOMS: atom_id res chain seq x y z
N MET A 1 -76.39 24.80 6.09
CA MET A 1 -75.96 23.99 7.25
C MET A 1 -74.52 23.58 6.99
N ALA A 2 -73.56 24.17 7.72
CA ALA A 2 -72.15 23.87 7.56
C ALA A 2 -71.87 22.50 8.19
N LYS A 3 -71.31 21.57 7.41
CA LYS A 3 -70.83 20.29 7.94
C LYS A 3 -69.56 20.57 8.75
N GLU A 4 -69.68 20.47 10.07
CA GLU A 4 -68.55 20.47 10.98
C GLU A 4 -67.63 19.30 10.60
N LYS A 5 -66.38 19.58 10.24
CA LYS A 5 -65.41 18.53 9.90
C LYS A 5 -65.02 17.83 11.19
N ALA A 6 -65.48 16.60 11.38
CA ALA A 6 -64.99 15.73 12.45
C ALA A 6 -63.47 15.63 12.35
N THR A 7 -62.76 16.10 13.38
CA THR A 7 -61.31 16.05 13.47
C THR A 7 -60.95 14.86 14.36
N ILE A 8 -60.11 13.96 13.85
CA ILE A 8 -59.69 12.76 14.58
C ILE A 8 -58.78 13.19 15.73
N ALA A 9 -58.95 12.60 16.92
CA ALA A 9 -58.10 12.85 18.07
C ALA A 9 -56.65 12.41 17.79
N ALA A 10 -55.67 13.23 18.17
CA ALA A 10 -54.26 12.94 17.98
C ALA A 10 -53.74 11.78 18.85
N THR A 11 -54.48 11.44 19.92
CA THR A 11 -54.13 10.41 20.90
C THR A 11 -55.39 9.66 21.31
N LEU A 12 -55.33 8.32 21.34
CA LEU A 12 -56.43 7.44 21.74
C LEU A 12 -55.92 6.43 22.77
N GLY A 13 -56.68 6.17 23.84
CA GLY A 13 -56.31 5.20 24.89
C GLY A 13 -55.17 5.64 25.82
N HIS A 14 -54.74 6.91 25.76
CA HIS A 14 -53.64 7.43 26.60
C HIS A 14 -54.00 7.57 28.09
N GLU A 15 -55.27 7.36 28.46
CA GLU A 15 -55.77 7.34 29.84
C GLU A 15 -55.38 6.07 30.60
N TYR A 16 -55.05 4.98 29.90
CA TYR A 16 -54.47 3.77 30.47
C TYR A 16 -52.95 3.93 30.55
N GLU A 17 -52.37 3.91 31.75
CA GLU A 17 -50.92 4.00 31.95
C GLU A 17 -50.21 2.71 31.53
N ASP A 18 -50.87 1.56 31.73
CA ASP A 18 -50.37 0.27 31.30
C ASP A 18 -50.55 0.06 29.79
N LEU A 19 -49.52 -0.49 29.16
CA LEU A 19 -49.49 -0.72 27.73
C LEU A 19 -50.40 -1.88 27.34
N GLU A 20 -50.51 -2.90 28.18
CA GLU A 20 -51.34 -4.07 27.92
C GLU A 20 -52.83 -3.71 27.97
N GLU A 21 -53.26 -2.95 28.99
CA GLU A 21 -54.62 -2.40 29.07
C GLU A 21 -54.95 -1.45 27.92
N ARG A 22 -53.98 -0.64 27.48
CA ARG A 22 -54.14 0.25 26.32
C ARG A 22 -54.29 -0.54 25.02
N GLU A 23 -53.51 -1.59 24.85
CA GLU A 23 -53.59 -2.46 23.68
C GLU A 23 -54.93 -3.20 23.64
N ASP A 24 -55.38 -3.75 24.77
CA ASP A 24 -56.69 -4.39 24.89
C ASP A 24 -57.83 -3.42 24.58
N PHE A 25 -57.76 -2.17 25.07
CA PHE A 25 -58.74 -1.14 24.73
C PHE A 25 -58.77 -0.86 23.23
N LEU A 26 -57.60 -0.72 22.59
CA LEU A 26 -57.52 -0.46 21.14
C LEU A 26 -58.03 -1.66 20.33
N ALA A 27 -57.65 -2.88 20.70
CA ALA A 27 -58.06 -4.11 20.01
C ALA A 27 -59.57 -4.36 20.11
N ASN A 28 -60.17 -4.11 21.28
CA ASN A 28 -61.61 -4.31 21.49
C ASN A 28 -62.50 -3.26 20.82
N ASN A 29 -61.97 -2.06 20.53
CA ASN A 29 -62.71 -0.97 19.89
C ASN A 29 -62.32 -0.75 18.41
N ALA A 30 -61.33 -1.47 17.88
CA ALA A 30 -60.92 -1.34 16.49
C ALA A 30 -61.85 -2.09 15.53
N ASP A 31 -62.11 -1.49 14.36
CA ASP A 31 -62.85 -2.16 13.28
C ASP A 31 -62.04 -3.30 12.64
N SER A 32 -60.70 -3.18 12.61
CA SER A 32 -59.76 -4.21 12.14
C SER A 32 -58.33 -3.93 12.58
N VAL A 33 -57.53 -4.98 12.81
CA VAL A 33 -56.09 -4.87 13.14
C VAL A 33 -55.25 -5.10 11.89
N GLU A 34 -54.56 -4.06 11.44
CA GLU A 34 -53.66 -4.12 10.27
C GLU A 34 -52.18 -3.97 10.68
N LYS A 35 -51.30 -4.65 9.95
CA LYS A 35 -49.85 -4.48 10.09
C LYS A 35 -49.36 -3.45 9.09
N MET A 36 -48.93 -2.30 9.59
CA MET A 36 -48.35 -1.23 8.78
C MET A 36 -46.95 -0.89 9.30
N GLU A 37 -46.03 -0.58 8.39
CA GLU A 37 -44.76 0.02 8.73
C GLU A 37 -44.95 1.52 8.99
N PHE A 38 -44.57 1.97 10.18
CA PHE A 38 -44.60 3.39 10.52
C PHE A 38 -43.34 3.80 11.29
N VAL A 39 -43.01 5.08 11.23
CA VAL A 39 -41.87 5.64 11.95
C VAL A 39 -42.30 6.01 13.36
N LYS A 40 -41.89 5.20 14.33
CA LYS A 40 -41.99 5.55 15.75
C LYS A 40 -41.00 6.67 16.04
N ARG A 41 -41.50 7.85 16.44
CA ARG A 41 -40.63 8.97 16.84
C ARG A 41 -39.96 8.64 18.16
N PHE A 42 -38.67 8.95 18.27
CA PHE A 42 -37.97 8.90 19.55
C PHE A 42 -38.51 9.96 20.49
N ASN A 43 -38.55 9.64 21.77
CA ASN A 43 -38.74 10.66 22.80
C ASN A 43 -37.45 11.50 22.95
N SER A 44 -37.53 12.61 23.70
CA SER A 44 -36.41 13.53 23.88
C SER A 44 -35.16 12.85 24.45
N ASP A 45 -35.34 11.94 25.42
CA ASP A 45 -34.23 11.27 26.12
C ASP A 45 -33.55 10.22 25.25
N GLU A 46 -34.32 9.42 24.51
CA GLU A 46 -33.83 8.45 23.53
C GLU A 46 -33.06 9.16 22.42
N LEU A 47 -33.59 10.29 21.93
CA LEU A 47 -32.93 11.09 20.91
C LEU A 47 -31.61 11.65 21.42
N MET A 48 -31.56 12.14 22.67
CA MET A 48 -30.34 12.64 23.29
C MET A 48 -29.29 11.53 23.44
N LYS A 49 -29.66 10.36 23.98
CA LYS A 49 -28.76 9.19 24.08
C LYS A 49 -28.20 8.76 22.73
N LYS A 50 -29.02 8.79 21.67
CA LYS A 50 -28.57 8.46 20.32
C LYS A 50 -27.59 9.48 19.76
N LYS A 51 -27.78 10.78 20.04
CA LYS A 51 -26.84 11.83 19.66
C LYS A 51 -25.51 11.70 20.40
N ASP A 52 -25.55 11.39 21.69
CA ASP A 52 -24.34 11.19 22.50
C ASP A 52 -23.55 9.97 21.99
N LEU A 53 -24.24 8.85 21.73
CA LEU A 53 -23.63 7.67 21.11
C LEU A 53 -23.04 7.99 19.73
N PHE A 54 -23.76 8.75 18.92
CA PHE A 54 -23.27 9.16 17.59
C PHE A 54 -22.00 10.00 17.70
N ALA A 55 -21.95 10.97 18.61
CA ALA A 55 -20.77 11.80 18.83
C ALA A 55 -19.57 10.95 19.28
N LEU A 56 -19.78 10.03 20.23
CA LEU A 56 -18.72 9.14 20.72
C LEU A 56 -18.17 8.23 19.61
N GLN A 57 -19.05 7.61 18.83
CA GLN A 57 -18.62 6.73 17.73
C GLN A 57 -17.94 7.52 16.61
N SER A 58 -18.39 8.74 16.33
CA SER A 58 -17.78 9.61 15.31
C SER A 58 -16.36 10.05 15.71
N ALA A 59 -16.17 10.42 16.98
CA ALA A 59 -14.84 10.73 17.51
C ALA A 59 -13.91 9.52 17.39
N ARG A 60 -14.35 8.35 17.86
CA ARG A 60 -13.58 7.11 17.78
C ARG A 60 -13.23 6.72 16.34
N ALA A 61 -14.16 6.89 15.41
CA ALA A 61 -13.91 6.63 14.00
C ALA A 61 -12.82 7.55 13.45
N SER A 62 -12.85 8.83 13.82
CA SER A 62 -11.85 9.82 13.40
C SER A 62 -10.46 9.46 13.91
N ASP A 63 -10.35 9.06 15.19
CA ASP A 63 -9.07 8.64 15.79
C ASP A 63 -8.48 7.42 15.05
N ILE A 64 -9.32 6.41 14.75
CA ILE A 64 -8.90 5.21 14.03
C ILE A 64 -8.46 5.55 12.59
N GLU A 65 -9.16 6.45 11.91
CA GLU A 65 -8.79 6.88 10.56
C GLU A 65 -7.42 7.59 10.54
N GLU A 66 -7.10 8.36 11.58
CA GLU A 66 -5.80 9.00 11.74
C GLU A 66 -4.69 7.96 11.99
N GLU A 67 -4.91 7.00 12.89
CA GLU A 67 -3.96 5.90 13.12
C GLU A 67 -3.69 5.08 11.85
N ILE A 68 -4.71 4.80 11.05
CA ILE A 68 -4.57 4.09 9.76
C ILE A 68 -3.71 4.90 8.79
N LYS A 69 -3.91 6.23 8.76
CA LYS A 69 -3.13 7.12 7.89
C LYS A 69 -1.66 7.11 8.30
N ASP A 70 -1.38 7.27 9.58
CA ASP A 70 -0.02 7.26 10.12
C ASP A 70 0.68 5.92 9.87
N PHE A 71 0.00 4.80 10.14
CA PHE A 71 0.54 3.47 9.87
C PHE A 71 0.85 3.27 8.38
N ARG A 72 -0.04 3.75 7.50
CA ARG A 72 0.17 3.67 6.05
C ARG A 72 1.37 4.50 5.61
N GLU A 73 1.57 5.68 6.19
CA GLU A 73 2.74 6.52 5.91
C GLU A 73 4.03 5.86 6.40
N GLN A 74 4.05 5.31 7.61
CA GLN A 74 5.19 4.54 8.13
C GLN A 74 5.54 3.35 7.23
N LYS A 75 4.54 2.55 6.84
CA LYS A 75 4.77 1.39 5.95
C LYS A 75 5.20 1.79 4.54
N LYS A 76 4.75 2.94 4.03
CA LYS A 76 5.28 3.50 2.78
C LYS A 76 6.74 3.93 2.93
N ALA A 77 7.11 4.52 4.06
CA ALA A 77 8.48 4.92 4.33
C ALA A 77 9.42 3.71 4.43
N GLU A 78 9.00 2.63 5.10
CA GLU A 78 9.74 1.35 5.16
C GLU A 78 9.86 0.70 3.76
N LEU A 79 8.82 0.76 2.94
CA LEU A 79 8.79 0.12 1.62
C LEU A 79 9.68 0.84 0.59
N LYS A 80 9.89 2.14 0.74
CA LYS A 80 10.64 2.96 -0.21
C LYS A 80 12.11 2.49 -0.40
N PRO A 81 12.94 2.34 0.65
CA PRO A 81 14.32 1.87 0.49
C PRO A 81 14.38 0.46 -0.11
N ILE A 82 13.48 -0.45 0.30
CA ILE A 82 13.42 -1.80 -0.25
C ILE A 82 13.15 -1.78 -1.76
N LYS A 83 12.25 -0.91 -2.23
CA LYS A 83 11.99 -0.75 -3.67
C LYS A 83 13.16 -0.14 -4.43
N GLU A 84 13.88 0.79 -3.80
CA GLU A 84 15.09 1.38 -4.36
C GLU A 84 16.21 0.34 -4.49
N GLU A 85 16.41 -0.50 -3.47
CA GLU A 85 17.35 -1.63 -3.47
C GLU A 85 16.97 -2.69 -4.51
N ILE A 86 15.69 -3.07 -4.60
CA ILE A 86 15.23 -3.99 -5.66
C ILE A 86 15.53 -3.39 -7.04
N SER A 87 15.31 -2.09 -7.22
CA SER A 87 15.60 -1.44 -8.49
C SER A 87 17.10 -1.37 -8.78
N SER A 88 17.97 -1.19 -7.80
CA SER A 88 19.42 -1.19 -8.02
C SER A 88 19.91 -2.60 -8.37
N LEU A 89 19.49 -3.61 -7.61
CA LEU A 89 19.80 -5.01 -7.88
C LEU A 89 19.32 -5.44 -9.26
N LEU A 90 18.12 -5.04 -9.68
CA LEU A 90 17.64 -5.31 -11.03
C LEU A 90 18.50 -4.67 -12.12
N LYS A 91 19.09 -3.49 -11.87
CA LYS A 91 20.03 -2.87 -12.81
C LYS A 91 21.32 -3.66 -12.89
N GLU A 92 21.88 -4.08 -11.75
CA GLU A 92 23.08 -4.91 -11.69
C GLU A 92 22.88 -6.26 -12.40
N ILE A 93 21.74 -6.93 -12.16
CA ILE A 93 21.37 -8.18 -12.82
C ILE A 93 21.23 -7.97 -14.34
N LYS A 94 20.57 -6.90 -14.79
CA LYS A 94 20.44 -6.60 -16.22
C LYS A 94 21.78 -6.31 -16.88
N GLN A 95 22.69 -5.66 -16.16
CA GLN A 95 24.05 -5.41 -16.61
C GLN A 95 24.92 -6.67 -16.56
N LYS A 96 24.42 -7.78 -15.97
CA LYS A 96 25.14 -9.05 -15.75
C LYS A 96 26.51 -8.83 -15.08
N GLY A 97 26.61 -7.79 -14.26
CA GLY A 97 27.85 -7.37 -13.66
C GLY A 97 27.73 -6.00 -13.00
N SER A 98 28.48 -5.81 -11.93
CA SER A 98 28.64 -4.51 -11.28
C SER A 98 29.76 -3.74 -11.98
N MET A 99 29.64 -2.42 -12.11
CA MET A 99 30.70 -1.58 -12.68
C MET A 99 31.88 -1.52 -11.69
N VAL A 100 32.87 -2.40 -11.86
CA VAL A 100 34.05 -2.47 -10.98
C VAL A 100 35.22 -1.73 -11.61
N ASN A 101 35.73 -0.70 -10.92
CA ASN A 101 36.99 -0.04 -11.27
C ASN A 101 38.17 -0.79 -10.63
N GLU A 102 38.46 -1.97 -11.14
CA GLU A 102 39.60 -2.78 -10.69
C GLU A 102 40.82 -2.61 -11.60
N LYS A 103 41.99 -2.99 -11.07
CA LYS A 103 43.23 -3.04 -11.87
C LYS A 103 43.07 -4.12 -12.93
N VAL A 104 43.08 -3.72 -14.20
CA VAL A 104 43.09 -4.64 -15.34
C VAL A 104 44.52 -4.92 -15.79
N TYR A 105 44.80 -6.18 -16.10
CA TYR A 105 46.13 -6.65 -16.51
C TYR A 105 46.16 -6.78 -18.03
N LYS A 106 47.05 -6.00 -18.67
CA LYS A 106 47.17 -5.93 -20.13
C LYS A 106 48.21 -6.92 -20.64
N PHE A 107 47.80 -7.76 -21.58
CA PHE A 107 48.65 -8.71 -22.28
C PHE A 107 48.60 -8.41 -23.78
N VAL A 108 49.78 -8.39 -24.41
CA VAL A 108 49.91 -8.18 -25.86
C VAL A 108 50.40 -9.48 -26.46
N ASP A 109 49.59 -10.08 -27.32
CA ASP A 109 49.93 -11.21 -28.17
C ASP A 109 50.44 -10.68 -29.51
N ARG A 110 51.69 -11.01 -29.82
CA ARG A 110 52.38 -10.54 -31.03
C ARG A 110 52.14 -11.44 -32.24
N GLU A 111 51.84 -12.71 -32.03
CA GLU A 111 51.53 -13.64 -33.11
C GLU A 111 50.14 -13.34 -33.67
N ALA A 112 49.17 -13.15 -32.77
CA ALA A 112 47.81 -12.76 -33.14
C ALA A 112 47.65 -11.25 -33.42
N LYS A 113 48.65 -10.42 -33.08
CA LYS A 113 48.59 -8.93 -33.13
C LYS A 113 47.41 -8.35 -32.33
N MET A 114 47.05 -9.00 -31.22
CA MET A 114 45.93 -8.62 -30.37
C MET A 114 46.41 -8.24 -28.97
N THR A 115 45.75 -7.25 -28.37
CA THR A 115 45.92 -6.87 -26.99
C THR A 115 44.67 -7.29 -26.22
N ALA A 116 44.86 -8.09 -25.19
CA ALA A 116 43.83 -8.58 -24.30
C ALA A 116 44.00 -7.96 -22.91
N PHE A 117 42.88 -7.55 -22.31
CA PHE A 117 42.79 -7.06 -20.95
C PHE A 117 42.09 -8.11 -20.10
N TYR A 118 42.70 -8.51 -18.99
CA TYR A 118 42.16 -9.47 -18.05
C TYR A 118 41.89 -8.84 -16.69
N ASP A 119 40.88 -9.34 -15.98
CA ASP A 119 40.65 -8.98 -14.58
C ASP A 119 41.64 -9.73 -13.65
N LYS A 120 41.51 -9.52 -12.34
CA LYS A 120 42.33 -10.21 -11.33
C LYS A 120 42.14 -11.73 -11.28
N GLU A 121 41.01 -12.22 -11.77
CA GLU A 121 40.63 -13.64 -11.79
C GLU A 121 41.09 -14.33 -13.09
N GLY A 122 41.59 -13.55 -14.06
CA GLY A 122 42.06 -14.05 -15.35
C GLY A 122 40.97 -14.14 -16.41
N ASN A 123 39.80 -13.52 -16.22
CA ASN A 123 38.75 -13.46 -17.24
C ASN A 123 39.04 -12.33 -18.25
N LEU A 124 38.76 -12.57 -19.53
CA LEU A 124 38.96 -11.59 -20.59
C LEU A 124 37.91 -10.47 -20.50
N VAL A 125 38.35 -9.28 -20.13
CA VAL A 125 37.52 -8.07 -20.02
C VAL A 125 37.30 -7.42 -21.39
N SER A 126 38.35 -7.32 -22.19
CA SER A 126 38.28 -6.70 -23.52
C SER A 126 39.47 -7.12 -24.38
N SER A 127 39.26 -7.22 -25.69
CA SER A 127 40.34 -7.43 -26.66
C SER A 127 40.25 -6.41 -27.79
N ARG A 128 41.42 -5.95 -28.26
CA ARG A 128 41.53 -5.05 -29.40
C ARG A 128 42.79 -5.35 -30.21
N PRO A 129 42.86 -4.93 -31.49
CA PRO A 129 44.11 -4.95 -32.23
C PRO A 129 45.22 -4.20 -31.49
N ALA A 130 46.44 -4.76 -31.51
CA ALA A 130 47.61 -4.15 -30.90
C ALA A 130 48.01 -2.87 -31.65
N THR A 131 48.26 -1.78 -30.91
CA THR A 131 48.73 -0.53 -31.51
C THR A 131 50.23 -0.62 -31.84
N ARG A 132 50.69 0.19 -32.81
CA ARG A 132 52.09 0.19 -33.29
C ARG A 132 53.13 0.37 -32.19
N ASP A 133 52.79 1.07 -31.11
CA ASP A 133 53.67 1.30 -29.96
C ASP A 133 53.70 0.13 -28.96
N GLU A 134 52.78 -0.83 -29.04
CA GLU A 134 52.65 -1.97 -28.13
C GLU A 134 53.29 -3.25 -28.68
N LEU A 135 53.53 -3.28 -29.99
CA LEU A 135 54.21 -4.36 -30.72
C LEU A 135 55.70 -4.55 -30.36
N PRO A 136 56.50 -3.51 -30.03
CA PRO A 136 57.90 -3.68 -29.62
C PRO A 136 58.07 -4.59 -28.39
N LYS A 137 59.25 -5.20 -28.25
CA LYS A 137 59.61 -6.07 -27.11
C LYS A 137 59.85 -5.26 -25.84
N ASN A 138 58.89 -5.31 -24.91
CA ASN A 138 59.03 -4.72 -23.57
C ASN A 138 59.68 -5.73 -22.62
N MET A 139 60.37 -5.28 -21.56
CA MET A 139 61.02 -6.17 -20.58
C MET A 139 60.07 -7.24 -20.02
N TYR A 140 58.82 -6.88 -19.75
CA TYR A 140 57.78 -7.82 -19.28
C TYR A 140 57.43 -8.95 -20.26
N SER A 141 57.61 -8.74 -21.57
CA SER A 141 57.41 -9.80 -22.55
C SER A 141 58.63 -10.73 -22.65
N ILE A 142 59.84 -10.18 -22.53
CA ILE A 142 61.08 -10.95 -22.55
C ILE A 142 61.14 -11.91 -21.34
N ILE A 143 60.67 -11.45 -20.17
CA ILE A 143 60.62 -12.28 -18.95
C ILE A 143 59.59 -13.41 -19.09
N ARG A 144 58.43 -13.15 -19.71
CA ARG A 144 57.40 -14.17 -19.97
C ARG A 144 57.87 -15.24 -20.94
N ASP A 145 58.51 -14.85 -22.05
CA ASP A 145 59.05 -15.79 -23.03
C ASP A 145 60.11 -16.72 -22.41
N LYS A 146 60.87 -16.22 -21.42
CA LYS A 146 61.86 -17.02 -20.66
C LYS A 146 61.27 -17.95 -19.61
N GLN A 147 60.05 -17.70 -19.14
CA GLN A 147 59.36 -18.53 -18.14
C GLN A 147 58.45 -19.59 -18.80
N ALA A 148 58.12 -19.41 -20.07
CA ALA A 148 57.35 -20.37 -20.87
C ALA A 148 58.21 -21.41 -21.62
N MET A 149 59.55 -21.31 -21.50
CA MET A 149 60.51 -22.38 -21.82
C MET A 149 60.92 -23.10 -20.54
#